data_AF-A0A2M8HJV4-F1
#
_entry.id   AF-A0A2M8HJV4-F1
#
_cell.length_a   1.000
_cell.length_b   1.000
_cell.length_c   1.000
_cell.angle_alpha   90.00
_cell.angle_beta   90.00
_cell.angle_gamma   90.00
#
_symmetry.space_group_name_H-M   'P 1'
#
loop_
_entity.id
_entity.type
_entity.pdbx_description
1 polymer ?
#
loop_
_entity_poly.entity_id
_entity_poly.type
_entity_poly.pdbx_seq_one_letter_code
_entity_poly.pdbx_strand_id
1 'polypeptide(L)'
;MADKKTKIIDKKRIAVCGGTLGREDKSYVRGQVVDVGIDDITKAEEIWDLLTGLFKGEEEEVTPFLDFSLAPVRKPLLRIEVYDASEKLMYTSETVVADEDGFFSHEITKTLPPGKYIFEVNLEGLDSYRQFSKDLANNRSSKKDSEIKKNPVLGRGRLRILPNDYSNYVVTSDIDQTYLATDIASKAGKLSALFESAAQKRALPGMPELYRRLRKDLKDAPLIFISASPHFFRRTLFATIKKHNIEFESIHLKYLEGTIKGVLDKIIGTTVNPINLLSGGFRSALMRTSKFLGASYQSLFDQMAYKLSILLQARTYMPTHTKEILLGDNTESDFMIFTLYQLILLQDWDGDELEEYLYKLNFLGRDAITRDNAKSIRKIAEMNWKIHGKVNPVQIAIINKTDHGPDEKEMITKVMLALPGGGKRAEQTLGGKVPFQASEGALGLSVLLHSAGFMEFESIFQVTLTMVGEWLEGKVIDDKYLYELSKKLTATQVPASEKRKFVEEVFERMMKL
;
A
#
# COMPACT_ATOMS: atom_id res chain seq x y z
N MET A 1 8.54 -29.56 20.17
CA MET A 1 9.89 -29.93 19.70
C MET A 1 10.80 -28.73 19.96
N ALA A 2 11.85 -28.94 20.74
CA ALA A 2 12.68 -27.89 21.30
C ALA A 2 13.53 -27.16 20.24
N ASP A 3 13.38 -25.83 20.22
CA ASP A 3 14.41 -24.79 20.10
C ASP A 3 15.76 -25.21 19.48
N LYS A 4 15.78 -25.47 18.17
CA LYS A 4 17.00 -25.25 17.38
C LYS A 4 17.01 -23.78 17.02
N LYS A 5 17.63 -22.93 17.85
CA LYS A 5 18.07 -21.61 17.41
C LYS A 5 19.01 -21.82 16.23
N THR A 6 18.51 -21.65 15.01
CA THR A 6 19.32 -21.64 13.81
C THR A 6 20.31 -20.51 13.96
N LYS A 7 21.57 -20.88 14.16
CA LYS A 7 22.64 -19.91 14.39
C LYS A 7 22.88 -19.19 13.07
N ILE A 8 22.64 -17.89 13.03
CA ILE A 8 23.02 -17.05 11.88
C ILE A 8 24.53 -17.23 11.68
N ILE A 9 24.91 -17.70 10.49
CA ILE A 9 26.31 -17.98 10.13
C ILE A 9 26.90 -16.91 9.22
N ASP A 10 26.06 -16.19 8.46
CA ASP A 10 26.47 -15.17 7.50
C ASP A 10 25.31 -14.19 7.21
N LYS A 11 25.48 -13.30 6.23
CA LYS A 11 24.43 -12.43 5.70
C LYS A 11 24.30 -12.54 4.19
N LYS A 12 23.07 -12.39 3.71
CA LYS A 12 22.72 -12.23 2.30
C LYS A 12 22.23 -10.81 2.06
N ARG A 13 22.66 -10.20 0.96
CA ARG A 13 22.13 -8.91 0.51
C ARG A 13 20.95 -9.13 -0.44
N ILE A 14 19.85 -8.44 -0.20
CA ILE A 14 18.64 -8.52 -1.04
C ILE A 14 18.14 -7.13 -1.41
N ALA A 15 17.40 -7.03 -2.50
CA ALA A 15 16.64 -5.85 -2.89
C ALA A 15 15.15 -6.12 -2.78
N VAL A 16 14.45 -5.39 -1.93
CA VAL A 16 12.99 -5.48 -1.78
C VAL A 16 12.33 -4.38 -2.61
N CYS A 17 11.67 -4.78 -3.69
CA CYS A 17 11.17 -3.86 -4.71
C CYS A 17 9.66 -3.61 -4.57
N GLY A 18 9.20 -2.41 -4.91
CA GLY A 18 7.78 -2.06 -4.72
C GLY A 18 6.84 -2.36 -5.86
N GLY A 19 7.38 -2.76 -7.01
CA GLY A 19 6.64 -2.76 -8.27
C GLY A 19 6.28 -1.34 -8.72
N THR A 20 6.00 -1.16 -10.01
CA THR A 20 5.64 0.14 -10.59
C THR A 20 4.68 0.01 -11.77
N LEU A 21 3.86 1.05 -11.96
CA LEU A 21 3.04 1.26 -13.14
C LEU A 21 3.55 2.52 -13.85
N GLY A 22 3.79 2.43 -15.15
CA GLY A 22 4.19 3.55 -15.98
C GLY A 22 3.53 3.51 -17.34
N ARG A 23 3.99 4.38 -18.23
CA ARG A 23 3.57 4.46 -19.63
C ARG A 23 4.78 4.44 -20.55
N GLU A 24 4.54 4.29 -21.85
CA GLU A 24 5.57 4.01 -22.84
C GLU A 24 6.78 4.95 -22.74
N ASP A 25 6.55 6.25 -22.58
CA ASP A 25 7.59 7.29 -22.56
C ASP A 25 8.06 7.68 -21.15
N LYS A 26 7.43 7.13 -20.11
CA LYS A 26 7.70 7.54 -18.74
C LYS A 26 7.36 6.43 -17.75
N SER A 27 8.39 5.84 -17.18
CA SER A 27 8.27 4.84 -16.11
C SER A 27 9.41 4.98 -15.12
N TYR A 28 9.30 4.30 -13.99
CA TYR A 28 10.34 4.29 -12.98
C TYR A 28 10.37 2.95 -12.27
N VAL A 29 11.45 2.66 -11.56
CA VAL A 29 11.56 1.54 -10.62
C VAL A 29 12.11 2.04 -9.29
N ARG A 30 11.83 1.31 -8.22
CA ARG A 30 12.32 1.64 -6.88
C ARG A 30 12.36 0.43 -5.96
N GLY A 31 13.17 0.53 -4.92
CA GLY A 31 13.26 -0.48 -3.88
C GLY A 31 14.21 -0.06 -2.77
N GLN A 32 14.56 -1.03 -1.93
CA GLN A 32 15.55 -0.88 -0.88
C GLN A 32 16.49 -2.07 -0.85
N VAL A 33 17.77 -1.82 -0.65
CA VAL A 33 18.78 -2.85 -0.46
C VAL A 33 19.09 -3.04 1.03
N VAL A 34 18.94 -4.27 1.50
CA VAL A 34 19.11 -4.64 2.91
C VAL A 34 19.93 -5.93 3.05
N ASP A 35 20.58 -6.09 4.20
CA ASP A 35 21.25 -7.34 4.58
C ASP A 35 20.35 -8.17 5.52
N VAL A 36 20.12 -9.43 5.15
CA VAL A 36 19.37 -10.44 5.90
C VAL A 36 20.34 -11.47 6.48
N GLY A 37 20.13 -11.89 7.74
CA GLY A 37 20.93 -12.97 8.34
C GLY A 37 20.54 -14.33 7.76
N ILE A 38 21.54 -15.17 7.44
CA ILE A 38 21.35 -16.50 6.87
C ILE A 38 22.05 -17.59 7.70
N ASP A 39 21.55 -18.81 7.59
CA ASP A 39 22.06 -20.06 8.14
C ASP A 39 22.50 -21.02 7.00
N ASP A 40 22.86 -22.27 7.33
CA ASP A 40 23.37 -23.24 6.35
C ASP A 40 22.31 -23.63 5.29
N ILE A 41 21.03 -23.56 5.63
CA ILE A 41 19.92 -23.92 4.72
C ILE A 41 19.62 -22.72 3.82
N THR A 42 19.49 -21.54 4.42
CA THR A 42 19.12 -20.29 3.73
C THR A 42 20.26 -19.68 2.91
N LYS A 43 21.44 -20.30 2.94
CA LYS A 43 22.55 -20.03 2.03
C LYS A 43 22.26 -20.43 0.58
N ALA A 44 21.42 -21.44 0.36
CA ALA A 44 21.02 -21.89 -0.97
C ALA A 44 20.31 -20.76 -1.74
N GLU A 45 20.66 -20.52 -3.01
CA GLU A 45 20.07 -19.43 -3.81
C GLU A 45 18.68 -19.81 -4.34
N GLU A 46 18.49 -21.07 -4.70
CA GLU A 46 17.29 -21.63 -5.31
C GLU A 46 16.04 -21.59 -4.43
N ILE A 47 16.21 -21.36 -3.13
CA ILE A 47 15.09 -21.26 -2.20
C ILE A 47 14.57 -19.83 -2.03
N TRP A 48 15.28 -18.82 -2.57
CA TRP A 48 14.88 -17.41 -2.44
C TRP A 48 13.93 -17.00 -3.56
N ASP A 49 12.80 -16.42 -3.18
CA ASP A 49 11.91 -15.71 -4.08
C ASP A 49 12.42 -14.27 -4.22
N LEU A 50 13.06 -13.96 -5.34
CA LEU A 50 13.63 -12.64 -5.60
C LEU A 50 12.58 -11.52 -5.70
N LEU A 51 11.29 -11.84 -5.92
CA LEU A 51 10.22 -10.82 -5.93
C LEU A 51 9.83 -10.40 -4.52
N THR A 52 9.76 -11.36 -3.60
CA THR A 52 9.39 -11.09 -2.21
C THR A 52 10.59 -10.82 -1.31
N GLY A 53 11.78 -11.26 -1.72
CA GLY A 53 12.97 -11.29 -0.89
C GLY A 53 12.86 -12.28 0.27
N LEU A 54 11.92 -13.22 0.23
CA LEU A 54 11.72 -14.27 1.24
C LEU A 54 12.31 -15.59 0.75
N PHE A 55 12.73 -16.47 1.66
CA PHE A 55 13.05 -17.84 1.31
C PHE A 55 11.86 -18.77 1.57
N LYS A 56 11.83 -19.90 0.85
CA LYS A 56 10.76 -20.89 0.94
C LYS A 56 10.54 -21.36 2.39
N GLY A 57 9.32 -21.19 2.88
CA GLY A 57 8.88 -21.50 4.24
C GLY A 57 8.84 -20.28 5.17
N GLU A 58 9.46 -19.15 4.81
CA GLU A 58 9.38 -17.90 5.58
C GLU A 58 8.07 -17.13 5.34
N GLU A 59 7.36 -17.42 4.23
CA GLU A 59 6.23 -16.62 3.76
C GLU A 59 5.05 -16.59 4.74
N GLU A 60 4.91 -17.58 5.61
CA GLU A 60 3.83 -17.65 6.61
C GLU A 60 4.22 -16.97 7.94
N GLU A 61 5.51 -16.95 8.26
CA GLU A 61 6.06 -16.57 9.57
C GLU A 61 6.66 -15.15 9.57
N VAL A 62 6.95 -14.58 8.40
CA VAL A 62 7.49 -13.21 8.31
C VAL A 62 6.56 -12.22 8.99
N THR A 63 7.14 -11.37 9.84
CA THR A 63 6.47 -10.26 10.51
C THR A 63 7.20 -8.95 10.20
N PRO A 64 6.51 -7.80 10.24
CA PRO A 64 7.15 -6.50 10.09
C PRO A 64 8.26 -6.25 11.12
N PHE A 65 8.17 -6.85 12.30
CA PHE A 65 9.21 -6.77 13.35
C PHE A 65 10.54 -7.40 12.93
N LEU A 66 10.49 -8.55 12.25
CA LEU A 66 11.69 -9.20 11.71
C LEU A 66 12.33 -8.31 10.63
N ASP A 67 11.53 -7.72 9.76
CA ASP A 67 11.98 -6.83 8.68
C ASP A 67 12.50 -5.48 9.18
N PHE A 68 11.91 -4.95 10.25
CA PHE A 68 12.38 -3.71 10.89
C PHE A 68 13.84 -3.81 11.34
N SER A 69 14.27 -5.02 11.71
CA SER A 69 15.62 -5.30 12.20
C SER A 69 16.65 -5.46 11.06
N LEU A 70 16.22 -5.43 9.80
CA LEU A 70 17.13 -5.57 8.66
C LEU A 70 18.06 -4.37 8.54
N ALA A 71 19.34 -4.65 8.31
CA ALA A 71 20.35 -3.62 8.20
C ALA A 71 20.33 -3.03 6.77
N PRO A 72 20.10 -1.72 6.59
CA PRO A 72 20.20 -1.10 5.28
C PRO A 72 21.65 -1.14 4.79
N VAL A 73 21.81 -1.34 3.49
CA VAL A 73 23.10 -1.27 2.81
C VAL A 73 23.35 0.16 2.38
N ARG A 74 24.44 0.76 2.85
CA ARG A 74 24.69 2.19 2.62
C ARG A 74 25.29 2.44 1.24
N LYS A 75 24.63 3.28 0.44
CA LYS A 75 25.08 3.70 -0.90
C LYS A 75 25.59 2.54 -1.79
N PRO A 76 24.82 1.45 -1.97
CA PRO A 76 25.13 0.47 -3.00
C PRO A 76 25.06 1.10 -4.39
N LEU A 77 26.00 0.67 -5.24
CA LEU A 77 26.01 0.98 -6.67
C LEU A 77 25.27 -0.15 -7.39
N LEU A 78 24.21 0.21 -8.11
CA LEU A 78 23.25 -0.73 -8.68
C LEU A 78 23.14 -0.59 -10.18
N ARG A 79 22.81 -1.67 -10.89
CA ARG A 79 22.39 -1.65 -12.29
C ARG A 79 21.01 -2.27 -12.42
N ILE A 80 20.09 -1.54 -13.05
CA ILE A 80 18.73 -1.99 -13.29
C ILE A 80 18.64 -2.56 -14.70
N GLU A 81 18.13 -3.78 -14.81
CA GLU A 81 17.85 -4.44 -16.09
C GLU A 81 16.36 -4.78 -16.16
N VAL A 82 15.72 -4.56 -17.31
CA VAL A 82 14.29 -4.81 -17.50
C VAL A 82 14.10 -5.86 -18.58
N TYR A 83 13.33 -6.88 -18.26
CA TYR A 83 13.06 -8.05 -19.09
C TYR A 83 11.57 -8.15 -19.41
N ASP A 84 11.25 -8.49 -20.65
CA ASP A 84 9.87 -8.79 -21.04
C ASP A 84 9.44 -10.20 -20.61
N ALA A 85 8.19 -10.57 -20.91
CA ALA A 85 7.65 -11.89 -20.57
C ALA A 85 8.35 -13.08 -21.27
N SER A 86 9.16 -12.82 -22.31
CA SER A 86 9.98 -13.82 -23.00
C SER A 86 11.43 -13.84 -22.49
N GLU A 87 11.70 -13.17 -21.36
CA GLU A 87 13.03 -13.00 -20.76
C GLU A 87 14.02 -12.25 -21.65
N LYS A 88 13.53 -11.46 -22.63
CA LYS A 88 14.38 -10.61 -23.45
C LYS A 88 14.72 -9.33 -22.71
N LEU A 89 16.00 -8.99 -22.67
CA LEU A 89 16.48 -7.71 -22.11
C LEU A 89 16.03 -6.53 -22.98
N MET A 90 15.28 -5.62 -22.39
CA MET A 90 14.69 -4.45 -23.05
C MET A 90 15.37 -3.14 -22.67
N TYR A 91 15.90 -3.07 -21.45
CA TYR A 91 16.56 -1.87 -20.92
C TYR A 91 17.64 -2.23 -19.90
N THR A 92 18.70 -1.44 -19.89
CA THR A 92 19.77 -1.47 -18.89
C THR A 92 20.05 -0.03 -18.48
N SER A 93 20.09 0.25 -17.18
CA SER A 93 20.42 1.58 -16.66
C SER A 93 21.93 1.83 -16.65
N GLU A 94 22.31 3.10 -16.54
CA GLU A 94 23.60 3.47 -15.96
C GLU A 94 23.65 3.08 -14.47
N THR A 95 24.81 3.24 -13.83
CA THR A 95 24.97 2.97 -12.39
C THR A 95 24.03 3.87 -11.57
N VAL A 96 23.14 3.25 -10.82
CA VAL A 96 22.21 3.89 -9.88
C VAL A 96 22.83 3.87 -8.49
N VAL A 97 23.02 5.05 -7.91
CA VAL A 97 23.53 5.20 -6.53
C VAL A 97 22.34 5.26 -5.58
N ALA A 98 22.20 4.27 -4.71
CA ALA A 98 21.19 4.32 -3.65
C ALA A 98 21.62 5.26 -2.51
N ASP A 99 20.68 5.62 -1.63
CA ASP A 99 20.94 6.53 -0.52
C ASP A 99 21.64 5.87 0.69
N GLU A 100 21.75 6.62 1.79
CA GLU A 100 22.36 6.15 3.03
C GLU A 100 21.58 5.01 3.72
N ASP A 101 20.29 4.86 3.43
CA ASP A 101 19.41 3.84 3.98
C ASP A 101 19.12 2.72 2.94
N GLY A 102 19.87 2.71 1.83
CA GLY A 102 19.80 1.70 0.78
C GLY A 102 18.60 1.85 -0.15
N PHE A 103 17.84 2.95 -0.07
CA PHE A 103 16.73 3.20 -0.99
C PHE A 103 17.25 3.71 -2.32
N PHE A 104 16.65 3.21 -3.40
CA PHE A 104 16.94 3.67 -4.75
C PHE A 104 15.64 3.93 -5.51
N SER A 105 15.71 4.87 -6.44
CA SER A 105 14.68 5.12 -7.44
C SER A 105 15.38 5.47 -8.75
N HIS A 106 14.90 4.91 -9.85
CA HIS A 106 15.48 5.11 -11.17
C HIS A 106 14.37 5.36 -12.18
N GLU A 107 14.41 6.51 -12.86
CA GLU A 107 13.47 6.83 -13.94
C GLU A 107 13.97 6.21 -15.25
N ILE A 108 13.09 5.48 -15.93
CA ILE A 108 13.36 4.86 -17.22
C ILE A 108 12.87 5.84 -18.28
N THR A 109 13.82 6.51 -18.92
CA THR A 109 13.57 7.50 -19.99
C THR A 109 13.49 6.86 -21.37
N LYS A 110 13.94 5.61 -21.52
CA LYS A 110 13.81 4.86 -22.76
C LYS A 110 12.37 4.41 -22.95
N THR A 111 11.84 4.59 -24.15
CA THR A 111 10.53 4.08 -24.49
C THR A 111 10.48 2.56 -24.38
N LEU A 112 9.52 2.05 -23.59
CA LEU A 112 9.23 0.63 -23.48
C LEU A 112 7.87 0.34 -24.13
N PRO A 113 7.72 -0.73 -24.92
CA PRO A 113 6.42 -1.13 -25.45
C PRO A 113 5.41 -1.41 -24.33
N PRO A 114 4.10 -1.25 -24.56
CA PRO A 114 3.08 -1.65 -23.59
C PRO A 114 3.18 -3.13 -23.23
N GLY A 115 3.11 -3.46 -21.95
CA GLY A 115 3.27 -4.84 -21.51
C GLY A 115 3.58 -5.00 -20.03
N LYS A 116 3.73 -6.26 -19.61
CA LYS A 116 4.18 -6.67 -18.28
C LYS A 116 5.65 -7.05 -18.36
N TYR A 117 6.44 -6.55 -17.42
CA TYR A 117 7.89 -6.70 -17.34
C TYR A 117 8.32 -7.11 -15.93
N ILE A 118 9.50 -7.71 -15.85
CA ILE A 118 10.24 -7.91 -14.61
C ILE A 118 11.51 -7.09 -14.70
N PHE A 119 11.83 -6.33 -13.65
CA PHE A 119 13.13 -5.68 -13.53
C PHE A 119 13.99 -6.39 -12.49
N GLU A 120 15.28 -6.45 -12.74
CA GLU A 120 16.30 -7.00 -11.86
C GLU A 120 17.17 -5.88 -11.30
N VAL A 121 17.52 -6.01 -10.03
CA VAL A 121 18.43 -5.09 -9.34
C VAL A 121 19.77 -5.78 -9.19
N ASN A 122 20.74 -5.36 -9.97
CA ASN A 122 22.09 -5.91 -9.95
C ASN A 122 23.01 -5.08 -9.05
N LEU A 123 23.88 -5.71 -8.26
CA LEU A 123 24.93 -5.05 -7.49
C LEU A 123 26.19 -4.89 -8.33
N GLU A 124 26.64 -3.65 -8.53
CA GLU A 124 27.92 -3.34 -9.18
C GLU A 124 29.04 -3.06 -8.17
N GLY A 125 28.69 -2.56 -6.99
CA GLY A 125 29.67 -2.22 -5.97
C GLY A 125 29.09 -1.43 -4.80
N LEU A 126 29.97 -0.74 -4.07
CA LEU A 126 29.64 0.06 -2.90
C LEU A 126 30.37 1.40 -2.96
N ASP A 127 29.65 2.51 -2.77
CA ASP A 127 30.23 3.86 -2.70
C ASP A 127 30.48 4.32 -1.25
N SER A 128 30.25 3.44 -0.27
CA SER A 128 30.46 3.73 1.16
C SER A 128 31.66 3.00 1.73
N TYR A 129 32.73 3.75 2.06
CA TYR A 129 33.89 3.21 2.80
C TYR A 129 33.48 2.57 4.14
N ARG A 130 32.45 3.12 4.80
CA ARG A 130 31.92 2.56 6.06
C ARG A 130 31.21 1.23 5.82
N GLN A 131 30.49 1.07 4.71
CA GLN A 131 29.94 -0.24 4.35
C GLN A 131 31.06 -1.23 4.00
N PHE A 132 32.03 -0.80 3.19
CA PHE A 132 33.19 -1.62 2.82
C PHE A 132 33.96 -2.14 4.06
N SER A 133 34.17 -1.27 5.06
CA SER A 133 34.82 -1.65 6.32
C SER A 133 34.00 -2.68 7.12
N LYS A 134 32.67 -2.54 7.15
CA LYS A 134 31.77 -3.53 7.78
C LYS A 134 31.84 -4.88 7.07
N ASP A 135 31.79 -4.87 5.74
CA ASP A 135 31.83 -6.09 4.93
C ASP A 135 33.18 -6.82 5.09
N LEU A 136 34.30 -6.08 5.16
CA LEU A 136 35.62 -6.65 5.47
C LEU A 136 35.68 -7.29 6.87
N ALA A 137 35.07 -6.66 7.88
CA ALA A 137 35.04 -7.22 9.23
C ALA A 137 34.27 -8.54 9.30
N ASN A 138 33.13 -8.63 8.60
CA ASN A 138 32.34 -9.87 8.50
C ASN A 138 33.09 -10.98 7.75
N ASN A 139 33.82 -10.63 6.67
CA ASN A 139 34.64 -11.58 5.92
C ASN A 139 35.81 -12.16 6.74
N ARG A 140 36.30 -11.42 7.74
CA ARG A 140 37.39 -11.91 8.62
C ARG A 140 36.88 -12.79 9.76
N SER A 141 35.66 -12.59 10.22
CA SER A 141 35.05 -13.38 11.29
C SER A 141 34.46 -14.70 10.80
N SER A 142 33.99 -14.75 9.54
CA SER A 142 33.57 -15.98 8.86
C SER A 142 34.80 -16.69 8.27
N LYS A 143 35.16 -17.88 8.77
CA LYS A 143 36.33 -18.66 8.30
C LYS A 143 36.16 -19.24 6.86
N LYS A 144 35.15 -18.84 6.08
CA LYS A 144 34.82 -19.33 4.72
C LYS A 144 34.09 -18.26 3.89
N ASP A 145 34.13 -18.40 2.56
CA ASP A 145 33.51 -17.56 1.52
C ASP A 145 32.13 -16.97 1.90
N SER A 146 32.08 -15.67 2.17
CA SER A 146 30.85 -14.92 2.49
C SER A 146 29.97 -14.71 1.25
N GLU A 147 28.66 -14.75 1.45
CA GLU A 147 27.65 -14.56 0.40
C GLU A 147 27.47 -13.10 -0.04
N ILE A 148 27.91 -12.12 0.75
CA ILE A 148 27.77 -10.68 0.43
C ILE A 148 28.44 -10.31 -0.91
N LYS A 149 29.44 -11.07 -1.36
CA LYS A 149 30.19 -10.82 -2.60
C LYS A 149 29.73 -11.64 -3.81
N LYS A 150 28.91 -12.68 -3.63
CA LYS A 150 28.67 -13.68 -4.68
C LYS A 150 27.46 -13.39 -5.56
N ASN A 151 26.46 -12.67 -5.05
CA ASN A 151 25.20 -12.53 -5.76
C ASN A 151 25.14 -11.21 -6.56
N PRO A 152 25.22 -11.25 -7.90
CA PRO A 152 25.03 -10.05 -8.71
C PRO A 152 23.57 -9.60 -8.69
N VAL A 153 22.58 -10.49 -8.60
CA VAL A 153 21.14 -10.14 -8.64
C VAL A 153 20.58 -10.10 -7.22
N LEU A 154 20.34 -8.89 -6.71
CA LEU A 154 19.86 -8.69 -5.35
C LEU A 154 18.36 -8.96 -5.20
N GLY A 155 17.58 -8.78 -6.26
CA GLY A 155 16.14 -8.92 -6.21
C GLY A 155 15.46 -8.53 -7.52
N ARG A 156 14.16 -8.80 -7.59
CA ARG A 156 13.30 -8.55 -8.75
C ARG A 156 12.10 -7.70 -8.35
N GLY A 157 11.55 -6.97 -9.31
CA GLY A 157 10.28 -6.26 -9.15
C GLY A 157 9.45 -6.31 -10.42
N ARG A 158 8.15 -6.00 -10.29
CA ARG A 158 7.22 -5.94 -11.42
C ARG A 158 7.19 -4.53 -12.00
N LEU A 159 7.09 -4.43 -13.32
CA LEU A 159 6.85 -3.18 -14.03
C LEU A 159 5.75 -3.41 -15.06
N ARG A 160 4.72 -2.58 -15.06
CA ARG A 160 3.70 -2.59 -16.12
C ARG A 160 3.74 -1.26 -16.87
N ILE A 161 3.79 -1.36 -18.21
CA ILE A 161 3.78 -0.22 -19.11
C ILE A 161 2.42 -0.18 -19.82
N LEU A 162 1.71 0.93 -19.67
CA LEU A 162 0.48 1.24 -20.37
C LEU A 162 0.77 1.99 -21.68
N PRO A 163 -0.03 1.79 -22.74
CA PRO A 163 0.09 2.60 -23.94
C PRO A 163 -0.28 4.06 -23.66
N ASN A 164 0.32 5.01 -24.36
CA ASN A 164 0.06 6.44 -24.14
C ASN A 164 -1.39 6.87 -24.45
N ASP A 165 -2.10 6.09 -25.26
CA ASP A 165 -3.53 6.27 -25.57
C ASP A 165 -4.47 5.46 -24.65
N TYR A 166 -3.93 4.84 -23.59
CA TYR A 166 -4.73 4.05 -22.64
C TYR A 166 -5.88 4.89 -22.07
N SER A 167 -7.09 4.40 -22.27
CA SER A 167 -8.35 5.05 -21.85
C SER A 167 -9.22 4.16 -20.96
N ASN A 168 -8.62 3.08 -20.45
CA ASN A 168 -9.27 2.07 -19.61
C ASN A 168 -8.93 2.31 -18.12
N TYR A 169 -9.29 1.38 -17.26
CA TYR A 169 -9.26 1.58 -15.79
C TYR A 169 -7.92 1.24 -15.15
N VAL A 170 -7.61 1.92 -14.05
CA VAL A 170 -6.64 1.56 -13.01
C VAL A 170 -7.36 1.58 -11.67
N VAL A 171 -7.15 0.55 -10.86
CA VAL A 171 -7.70 0.45 -9.51
C VAL A 171 -6.60 0.79 -8.51
N THR A 172 -6.86 1.76 -7.64
CA THR A 172 -5.99 2.08 -6.53
C THR A 172 -6.73 1.83 -5.23
N SER A 173 -6.17 1.00 -4.36
CA SER A 173 -6.80 0.61 -3.11
C SER A 173 -5.90 0.91 -1.92
N ASP A 174 -6.50 1.42 -0.85
CA ASP A 174 -5.90 1.32 0.46
C ASP A 174 -5.85 -0.15 0.94
N ILE A 175 -5.03 -0.43 1.96
CA ILE A 175 -4.87 -1.76 2.56
C ILE A 175 -5.63 -1.87 3.87
N ASP A 176 -5.42 -0.96 4.79
CA ASP A 176 -5.78 -1.13 6.20
C ASP A 176 -7.27 -0.77 6.36
N GLN A 177 -8.10 -1.65 6.93
CA GLN A 177 -9.57 -1.49 6.97
C GLN A 177 -10.27 -1.37 5.59
N THR A 178 -9.54 -1.45 4.48
CA THR A 178 -10.10 -1.57 3.13
C THR A 178 -9.95 -2.99 2.60
N TYR A 179 -8.75 -3.56 2.67
CA TYR A 179 -8.45 -4.93 2.26
C TYR A 179 -8.24 -5.85 3.46
N LEU A 180 -7.46 -5.41 4.45
CA LEU A 180 -7.13 -6.19 5.64
C LEU A 180 -8.00 -5.78 6.82
N ALA A 181 -8.44 -6.78 7.59
CA ALA A 181 -9.14 -6.59 8.84
C ALA A 181 -8.12 -6.29 9.95
N THR A 182 -7.67 -5.03 10.05
CA THR A 182 -6.67 -4.58 11.03
C THR A 182 -7.32 -3.84 12.20
N ASP A 183 -7.02 -4.16 13.45
CA ASP A 183 -7.55 -3.37 14.59
C ASP A 183 -6.79 -2.02 14.71
N ILE A 184 -7.18 -1.04 13.90
CA ILE A 184 -6.54 0.29 13.84
C ILE A 184 -7.05 1.20 14.98
N ALA A 185 -8.16 0.85 15.62
CA ALA A 185 -8.91 1.71 16.54
C ALA A 185 -8.15 2.04 17.83
N SER A 186 -7.14 1.25 18.20
CA SER A 186 -6.32 1.49 19.38
C SER A 186 -4.83 1.62 19.05
N LYS A 187 -4.12 2.47 19.82
CA LYS A 187 -2.64 2.55 19.78
C LYS A 187 -1.98 1.19 20.05
N ALA A 188 -2.68 0.26 20.70
CA ALA A 188 -2.23 -1.10 20.96
C ALA A 188 -2.35 -1.99 19.71
N GLY A 189 -3.46 -1.89 18.96
CA GLY A 189 -3.66 -2.64 17.72
C GLY A 189 -2.69 -2.24 16.60
N LYS A 190 -2.34 -0.95 16.50
CA LYS A 190 -1.27 -0.49 15.59
C LYS A 190 0.10 -1.12 15.90
N LEU A 191 0.36 -1.49 17.15
CA LEU A 191 1.60 -2.15 17.55
C LEU A 191 1.53 -3.68 17.37
N SER A 192 0.38 -4.31 17.63
CA SER A 192 0.21 -5.75 17.38
C SER A 192 0.43 -6.08 15.91
N ALA A 193 0.03 -5.19 15.01
CA ALA A 193 0.25 -5.32 13.58
C ALA A 193 1.73 -5.53 13.18
N LEU A 194 2.70 -5.09 13.99
CA LEU A 194 4.14 -5.32 13.78
C LEU A 194 4.56 -6.76 14.04
N PHE A 195 3.83 -7.48 14.88
CA PHE A 195 4.12 -8.86 15.28
C PHE A 195 3.20 -9.87 14.59
N GLU A 196 2.19 -9.41 13.88
CA GLU A 196 1.32 -10.25 13.06
C GLU A 196 2.06 -10.76 11.83
N SER A 197 2.12 -12.09 11.71
CA SER A 197 2.70 -12.72 10.53
C SER A 197 1.77 -12.63 9.32
N ALA A 198 2.31 -12.88 8.13
CA ALA A 198 1.49 -12.97 6.92
C ALA A 198 0.40 -14.06 7.02
N ALA A 199 0.64 -15.15 7.76
CA ALA A 199 -0.38 -16.16 8.01
C ALA A 199 -1.52 -15.66 8.92
N GLN A 200 -1.20 -14.78 9.88
CA GLN A 200 -2.14 -14.23 10.86
C GLN A 200 -2.95 -13.06 10.31
N LYS A 201 -2.42 -12.32 9.32
CA LYS A 201 -3.14 -11.22 8.66
C LYS A 201 -4.35 -11.75 7.89
N ARG A 202 -5.52 -11.28 8.27
CA ARG A 202 -6.80 -11.66 7.65
C ARG A 202 -7.28 -10.57 6.73
N ALA A 203 -7.72 -10.95 5.54
CA ALA A 203 -8.47 -10.05 4.69
C ALA A 203 -9.87 -9.81 5.27
N LEU A 204 -10.44 -8.65 4.95
CA LEU A 204 -11.88 -8.47 5.10
C LEU A 204 -12.61 -9.48 4.21
N PRO A 205 -13.67 -10.14 4.72
CA PRO A 205 -14.38 -11.18 3.97
C PRO A 205 -14.83 -10.71 2.59
N GLY A 206 -14.56 -11.52 1.57
CA GLY A 206 -14.89 -11.24 0.17
C GLY A 206 -13.94 -10.29 -0.56
N MET A 207 -13.11 -9.48 0.13
CA MET A 207 -12.23 -8.51 -0.53
C MET A 207 -11.20 -9.15 -1.49
N PRO A 208 -10.56 -10.30 -1.18
CA PRO A 208 -9.67 -10.96 -2.13
C PRO A 208 -10.35 -11.39 -3.44
N GLU A 209 -11.61 -11.86 -3.36
CA GLU A 209 -12.39 -12.20 -4.54
C GLU A 209 -12.81 -10.93 -5.29
N LEU A 210 -13.17 -9.86 -4.57
CA LEU A 210 -13.52 -8.56 -5.17
C LEU A 210 -12.40 -8.05 -6.08
N TYR A 211 -11.14 -8.02 -5.61
CA TYR A 211 -10.01 -7.57 -6.42
C TYR A 211 -9.80 -8.45 -7.65
N ARG A 212 -9.88 -9.78 -7.49
CA ARG A 212 -9.74 -10.72 -8.60
C ARG A 212 -10.83 -10.53 -9.67
N ARG A 213 -12.07 -10.30 -9.25
CA ARG A 213 -13.20 -10.06 -10.17
C ARG A 213 -13.12 -8.69 -10.82
N LEU A 214 -12.85 -7.65 -10.05
CA LEU A 214 -12.70 -6.29 -10.58
C LEU A 214 -11.61 -6.23 -11.65
N ARG A 215 -10.47 -6.88 -11.42
CA ARG A 215 -9.39 -6.99 -12.41
C ARG A 215 -9.86 -7.71 -13.68
N LYS A 216 -10.61 -8.81 -13.54
CA LYS A 216 -11.13 -9.60 -14.67
C LYS A 216 -12.16 -8.80 -15.49
N ASP A 217 -13.17 -8.25 -14.83
CA ASP A 217 -14.29 -7.55 -15.46
C ASP A 217 -13.82 -6.27 -16.16
N LEU A 218 -12.79 -5.61 -15.62
CA LEU A 218 -12.15 -4.44 -16.23
C LEU A 218 -11.03 -4.77 -17.23
N LYS A 219 -10.99 -6.01 -17.74
CA LYS A 219 -10.05 -6.47 -18.79
C LYS A 219 -8.57 -6.33 -18.38
N ASP A 220 -8.22 -6.99 -17.27
CA ASP A 220 -6.88 -6.98 -16.68
C ASP A 220 -6.44 -5.58 -16.22
N ALA A 221 -7.34 -4.81 -15.60
CA ALA A 221 -7.01 -3.48 -15.08
C ALA A 221 -5.86 -3.55 -14.04
N PRO A 222 -4.87 -2.64 -14.09
CA PRO A 222 -3.83 -2.58 -13.06
C PRO A 222 -4.42 -2.33 -11.68
N LEU A 223 -3.84 -2.98 -10.66
CA LEU A 223 -4.14 -2.80 -9.26
C LEU A 223 -2.92 -2.25 -8.52
N ILE A 224 -3.10 -1.11 -7.86
CA ILE A 224 -2.10 -0.45 -7.04
C ILE A 224 -2.59 -0.44 -5.60
N PHE A 225 -1.73 -0.86 -4.67
CA PHE A 225 -1.98 -0.69 -3.24
C PHE A 225 -1.22 0.51 -2.70
N ILE A 226 -1.89 1.29 -1.85
CA ILE A 226 -1.27 2.38 -1.09
C ILE A 226 -1.55 2.12 0.39
N SER A 227 -0.57 2.30 1.27
CA SER A 227 -0.78 2.28 2.71
C SER A 227 0.17 3.24 3.39
N ALA A 228 -0.31 3.90 4.44
CA ALA A 228 0.54 4.73 5.30
C ALA A 228 1.42 3.89 6.25
N SER A 229 1.32 2.56 6.20
CA SER A 229 2.19 1.65 6.92
C SER A 229 3.66 1.80 6.50
N PRO A 230 4.62 1.64 7.43
CA PRO A 230 6.04 1.76 7.13
C PRO A 230 6.55 0.76 6.07
N HIS A 231 7.58 1.14 5.33
CA HIS A 231 8.16 0.32 4.25
C HIS A 231 8.59 -1.11 4.67
N PHE A 232 8.96 -1.33 5.93
CA PHE A 232 9.35 -2.66 6.42
C PHE A 232 8.17 -3.65 6.54
N PHE A 233 6.93 -3.23 6.26
CA PHE A 233 5.79 -4.15 6.07
C PHE A 233 5.83 -4.86 4.70
N ARG A 234 6.72 -4.45 3.77
CA ARG A 234 6.68 -4.87 2.37
C ARG A 234 6.69 -6.39 2.16
N ARG A 235 7.64 -7.12 2.76
CA ARG A 235 7.74 -8.58 2.55
C ARG A 235 6.53 -9.30 3.14
N THR A 236 6.07 -8.88 4.32
CA THR A 236 4.85 -9.41 4.95
C THR A 236 3.60 -9.17 4.09
N LEU A 237 3.41 -7.96 3.57
CA LEU A 237 2.27 -7.64 2.71
C LEU A 237 2.33 -8.38 1.37
N PHE A 238 3.52 -8.49 0.76
CA PHE A 238 3.70 -9.31 -0.44
C PHE A 238 3.33 -10.77 -0.22
N ALA A 239 3.78 -11.37 0.88
CA ALA A 239 3.40 -12.74 1.23
C ALA A 239 1.89 -12.87 1.48
N THR A 240 1.28 -11.92 2.18
CA THR A 240 -0.18 -11.89 2.44
C THR A 240 -0.99 -11.78 1.15
N ILE A 241 -0.63 -10.85 0.25
CA ILE A 241 -1.30 -10.63 -1.03
C ILE A 241 -1.13 -11.86 -1.96
N LYS A 242 0.06 -12.46 -1.97
CA LYS A 242 0.34 -13.71 -2.70
C LYS A 242 -0.52 -14.87 -2.18
N LYS A 243 -0.63 -15.04 -0.86
CA LYS A 243 -1.50 -16.04 -0.21
C LYS A 243 -2.96 -15.88 -0.63
N HIS A 244 -3.43 -14.64 -0.79
CA HIS A 244 -4.80 -14.35 -1.22
C HIS A 244 -4.99 -14.38 -2.75
N ASN A 245 -3.96 -14.76 -3.52
CA ASN A 245 -3.97 -14.85 -4.98
C ASN A 245 -4.38 -13.55 -5.70
N ILE A 246 -3.99 -12.40 -5.14
CA ILE A 246 -4.30 -11.10 -5.73
C ILE A 246 -3.13 -10.66 -6.62
N GLU A 247 -3.40 -10.41 -7.90
CA GLU A 247 -2.43 -9.85 -8.83
C GLU A 247 -2.45 -8.31 -8.74
N PHE A 248 -1.26 -7.71 -8.56
CA PHE A 248 -1.07 -6.28 -8.43
C PHE A 248 0.27 -5.83 -9.05
N GLU A 249 0.32 -4.56 -9.42
CA GLU A 249 1.46 -3.94 -10.10
C GLU A 249 2.38 -3.23 -9.13
N SER A 250 1.84 -2.56 -8.11
CA SER A 250 2.63 -1.73 -7.19
C SER A 250 2.05 -1.73 -5.78
N ILE A 251 2.93 -1.66 -4.78
CA ILE A 251 2.60 -1.30 -3.40
C ILE A 251 3.43 -0.09 -2.95
N HIS A 252 2.72 0.95 -2.49
CA HIS A 252 3.28 2.17 -1.93
C HIS A 252 3.19 2.13 -0.41
N LEU A 253 4.34 2.17 0.26
CA LEU A 253 4.47 2.18 1.72
C LEU A 253 5.29 3.39 2.18
N LYS A 254 5.01 3.87 3.39
CA LYS A 254 5.59 5.09 3.93
C LYS A 254 7.05 4.89 4.31
N TYR A 255 7.90 5.79 3.83
CA TYR A 255 9.29 5.87 4.28
C TYR A 255 9.33 6.66 5.59
N LEU A 256 9.99 6.09 6.61
CA LEU A 256 10.12 6.74 7.90
C LEU A 256 11.51 7.36 8.01
N GLU A 257 11.57 8.65 8.35
CA GLU A 257 12.83 9.34 8.60
C GLU A 257 13.56 8.80 9.85
N GLY A 258 14.88 9.01 9.92
CA GLY A 258 15.74 8.50 10.99
C GLY A 258 15.33 8.91 12.42
N THR A 259 14.70 10.08 12.59
CA THR A 259 14.18 10.54 13.91
C THR A 259 13.04 9.64 14.40
N ILE A 260 12.18 9.20 13.50
CA ILE A 260 11.05 8.30 13.78
C ILE A 260 11.57 6.89 14.07
N LYS A 261 12.53 6.42 13.26
CA LYS A 261 13.19 5.13 13.47
C LYS A 261 13.82 5.05 14.87
N GLY A 262 14.53 6.09 15.29
CA GLY A 262 15.13 6.19 16.63
C GLY A 262 14.12 6.24 17.79
N VAL A 263 12.88 6.67 17.54
CA VAL A 263 11.78 6.59 18.52
C VAL A 263 11.26 5.16 18.62
N LEU A 264 11.02 4.50 17.47
CA LEU A 264 10.57 3.11 17.43
C LEU A 264 11.61 2.18 18.08
N ASP A 265 12.89 2.40 17.78
CA ASP A 265 14.04 1.71 18.38
C ASP A 265 14.05 1.82 19.90
N LYS A 266 13.69 2.99 20.46
CA LYS A 266 13.59 3.17 21.92
C LYS A 266 12.36 2.48 22.50
N ILE A 267 11.21 2.53 21.85
CA ILE A 267 9.99 1.85 22.32
C ILE A 267 10.23 0.34 22.42
N ILE A 268 10.90 -0.22 21.41
CA ILE A 268 11.22 -1.64 21.34
C ILE A 268 12.40 -1.97 22.27
N GLY A 269 13.46 -1.16 22.28
CA GLY A 269 14.67 -1.40 23.06
C GLY A 269 14.50 -1.28 24.58
N THR A 270 13.39 -0.68 25.07
CA THR A 270 13.23 -0.46 26.52
C THR A 270 12.76 -1.70 27.28
N THR A 271 12.35 -2.83 26.67
CA THR A 271 12.26 -4.17 27.34
C THR A 271 11.71 -5.24 26.40
N VAL A 272 12.56 -6.12 25.85
CA VAL A 272 12.07 -7.37 25.22
C VAL A 272 12.90 -8.56 25.72
N ASN A 273 12.50 -9.08 26.88
CA ASN A 273 12.53 -10.53 27.05
C ASN A 273 11.15 -11.00 26.57
N PRO A 274 11.03 -11.71 25.44
CA PRO A 274 9.73 -12.02 24.81
C PRO A 274 8.75 -12.72 25.76
N ILE A 275 9.26 -13.39 26.80
CA ILE A 275 8.48 -14.08 27.84
C ILE A 275 7.79 -13.10 28.83
N ASN A 276 8.41 -11.94 29.12
CA ASN A 276 7.83 -10.94 30.04
C ASN A 276 6.79 -10.04 29.38
N LEU A 277 6.78 -9.96 28.05
CA LEU A 277 5.80 -9.20 27.28
C LEU A 277 4.39 -9.82 27.37
N LEU A 278 4.32 -11.15 27.55
CA LEU A 278 3.07 -11.90 27.67
C LEU A 278 2.46 -11.85 29.08
N SER A 279 3.25 -11.57 30.14
CA SER A 279 2.80 -11.63 31.54
C SER A 279 2.69 -10.27 32.23
N GLY A 280 3.42 -9.25 31.78
CA GLY A 280 3.56 -7.96 32.48
C GLY A 280 3.17 -6.75 31.63
N GLY A 281 1.88 -6.62 31.31
CA GLY A 281 1.19 -5.43 30.81
C GLY A 281 2.04 -4.27 30.25
N PHE A 282 2.19 -4.25 28.93
CA PHE A 282 2.78 -3.21 28.08
C PHE A 282 2.36 -1.75 28.41
N ARG A 283 1.19 -1.55 29.05
CA ARG A 283 0.62 -0.24 29.38
C ARG A 283 1.52 0.64 30.27
N SER A 284 2.28 0.04 31.20
CA SER A 284 3.10 0.79 32.17
C SER A 284 4.42 1.32 31.59
N ALA A 285 4.93 0.70 30.52
CA ALA A 285 6.10 1.20 29.78
C ALA A 285 5.71 2.36 28.84
N LEU A 286 4.55 2.24 28.19
CA LEU A 286 4.03 3.22 27.25
C LEU A 286 3.67 4.58 27.90
N MET A 287 3.16 4.56 29.13
CA MET A 287 2.78 5.78 29.88
C MET A 287 3.99 6.66 30.24
N ARG A 288 5.20 6.10 30.30
CA ARG A 288 6.43 6.84 30.64
C ARG A 288 7.09 7.48 29.42
N THR A 289 6.85 6.97 28.23
CA THR A 289 7.44 7.47 26.97
C THR A 289 6.53 8.46 26.24
N SER A 290 5.20 8.41 26.47
CA SER A 290 4.21 9.28 25.79
C SER A 290 4.44 10.79 26.00
N LYS A 291 5.06 11.20 27.11
CA LYS A 291 5.31 12.61 27.45
C LYS A 291 6.41 13.28 26.59
N PHE A 292 7.20 12.51 25.84
CA PHE A 292 8.35 13.00 25.05
C PHE A 292 8.14 13.00 23.53
N LEU A 293 6.94 12.70 23.04
CA LEU A 293 6.74 12.13 21.71
C LEU A 293 5.71 12.85 20.81
N GLY A 294 5.20 14.00 21.23
CA GLY A 294 4.09 14.68 20.53
C GLY A 294 4.34 15.00 19.05
N ALA A 295 5.52 15.54 18.69
CA ALA A 295 5.81 15.97 17.32
C ALA A 295 6.26 14.83 16.38
N SER A 296 6.99 13.84 16.89
CA SER A 296 7.46 12.66 16.13
C SER A 296 6.37 11.60 15.94
N TYR A 297 5.34 11.59 16.79
CA TYR A 297 4.14 10.79 16.57
C TYR A 297 3.26 11.41 15.49
N GLN A 298 3.13 12.74 15.46
CA GLN A 298 2.34 13.42 14.43
C GLN A 298 2.86 13.14 13.01
N SER A 299 4.18 13.12 12.79
CA SER A 299 4.76 12.81 11.47
C SER A 299 4.69 11.31 11.10
N LEU A 300 4.70 10.40 12.08
CA LEU A 300 4.36 8.99 11.89
C LEU A 300 2.93 8.84 11.33
N PHE A 301 2.01 9.66 11.84
CA PHE A 301 0.58 9.60 11.54
C PHE A 301 0.05 10.62 10.51
N ASP A 302 0.91 11.41 9.87
CA ASP A 302 0.51 12.19 8.68
C ASP A 302 0.29 11.21 7.51
N GLN A 303 -0.92 10.65 7.46
CA GLN A 303 -1.37 9.69 6.45
C GLN A 303 -1.84 10.46 5.21
N MET A 304 -2.47 11.62 5.43
CA MET A 304 -3.00 12.47 4.37
C MET A 304 -1.92 12.97 3.41
N ALA A 305 -0.87 13.63 3.90
CA ALA A 305 0.15 14.17 3.01
C ALA A 305 0.84 13.05 2.21
N TYR A 306 1.08 11.91 2.84
CA TYR A 306 1.72 10.76 2.21
C TYR A 306 0.86 10.18 1.08
N LYS A 307 -0.37 9.72 1.38
CA LYS A 307 -1.24 9.07 0.39
C LYS A 307 -1.58 10.04 -0.75
N LEU A 308 -1.86 11.31 -0.45
CA LEU A 308 -2.13 12.33 -1.46
C LEU A 308 -0.93 12.57 -2.38
N SER A 309 0.29 12.67 -1.82
CA SER A 309 1.52 12.82 -2.63
C SER A 309 1.73 11.62 -3.54
N ILE A 310 1.47 10.40 -3.05
CA ILE A 310 1.61 9.18 -3.84
C ILE A 310 0.59 9.12 -4.97
N LEU A 311 -0.68 9.43 -4.72
CA LEU A 311 -1.72 9.46 -5.76
C LEU A 311 -1.34 10.45 -6.87
N LEU A 312 -0.98 11.69 -6.49
CA LEU A 312 -0.54 12.72 -7.43
C LEU A 312 0.73 12.31 -8.18
N GLN A 313 1.69 11.67 -7.51
CA GLN A 313 2.92 11.22 -8.15
C GLN A 313 2.65 10.08 -9.15
N ALA A 314 1.87 9.07 -8.75
CA ALA A 314 1.49 7.96 -9.60
C ALA A 314 0.78 8.45 -10.87
N ARG A 315 -0.11 9.46 -10.73
CA ARG A 315 -0.80 10.09 -11.86
C ARG A 315 0.16 10.62 -12.92
N THR A 316 1.29 11.21 -12.53
CA THR A 316 2.29 11.74 -13.49
C THR A 316 2.94 10.68 -14.39
N TYR A 317 2.80 9.40 -14.06
CA TYR A 317 3.29 8.25 -14.84
C TYR A 317 2.16 7.52 -15.59
N MET A 318 0.90 7.88 -15.37
CA MET A 318 -0.23 7.30 -16.07
C MET A 318 -0.53 8.07 -17.37
N PRO A 319 -1.15 7.42 -18.37
CA PRO A 319 -1.69 8.11 -19.55
C PRO A 319 -2.85 9.07 -19.21
N THR A 320 -2.98 10.16 -19.97
CA THR A 320 -3.96 11.23 -19.70
C THR A 320 -5.40 10.76 -19.65
N HIS A 321 -5.80 9.81 -20.50
CA HIS A 321 -7.18 9.32 -20.55
C HIS A 321 -7.45 8.12 -19.65
N THR A 322 -6.47 7.70 -18.83
CA THR A 322 -6.66 6.65 -17.83
C THR A 322 -7.78 7.02 -16.88
N LYS A 323 -8.67 6.06 -16.62
CA LYS A 323 -9.77 6.16 -15.68
C LYS A 323 -9.38 5.52 -14.36
N GLU A 324 -9.72 6.12 -13.23
CA GLU A 324 -9.35 5.60 -11.92
C GLU A 324 -10.55 5.17 -11.09
N ILE A 325 -10.40 4.04 -10.39
CA ILE A 325 -11.29 3.56 -9.35
C ILE A 325 -10.50 3.59 -8.05
N LEU A 326 -10.98 4.34 -7.06
CA LEU A 326 -10.31 4.49 -5.77
C LEU A 326 -11.09 3.74 -4.69
N LEU A 327 -10.40 2.92 -3.90
CA LEU A 327 -10.98 2.17 -2.79
C LEU A 327 -10.25 2.55 -1.50
N GLY A 328 -10.98 2.92 -0.46
CA GLY A 328 -10.44 3.32 0.84
C GLY A 328 -11.39 3.00 1.98
N ASP A 329 -11.15 3.52 3.17
CA ASP A 329 -11.98 3.27 4.36
C ASP A 329 -12.37 4.55 5.11
N ASN A 330 -13.33 4.41 6.05
CA ASN A 330 -13.83 5.52 6.86
C ASN A 330 -13.10 5.69 8.20
N THR A 331 -12.19 4.79 8.59
CA THR A 331 -11.41 4.92 9.85
C THR A 331 -10.22 5.85 9.69
N GLU A 332 -9.65 5.94 8.50
CA GLU A 332 -8.60 6.88 8.12
C GLU A 332 -9.20 8.14 7.46
N SER A 333 -8.41 8.85 6.67
CA SER A 333 -8.81 10.11 6.02
C SER A 333 -8.98 9.94 4.51
N ASP A 334 -9.20 8.72 4.02
CA ASP A 334 -9.25 8.38 2.59
C ASP A 334 -10.33 9.14 1.83
N PHE A 335 -11.50 9.30 2.43
CA PHE A 335 -12.59 10.10 1.86
C PHE A 335 -12.21 11.59 1.64
N MET A 336 -11.39 12.16 2.53
CA MET A 336 -10.82 13.50 2.34
C MET A 336 -9.68 13.49 1.32
N ILE A 337 -8.79 12.50 1.37
CA ILE A 337 -7.65 12.36 0.45
C ILE A 337 -8.15 12.22 -1.00
N PHE A 338 -9.14 11.36 -1.26
CA PHE A 338 -9.73 11.17 -2.58
C PHE A 338 -10.47 12.43 -3.06
N THR A 339 -11.10 13.17 -2.15
CA THR A 339 -11.72 14.46 -2.49
C THR A 339 -10.66 15.49 -2.90
N LEU A 340 -9.60 15.64 -2.10
CA LEU A 340 -8.50 16.56 -2.40
C LEU A 340 -7.79 16.20 -3.70
N TYR A 341 -7.52 14.91 -3.93
CA TYR A 341 -6.91 14.44 -5.17
C TYR A 341 -7.67 14.92 -6.41
N GLN A 342 -9.00 14.74 -6.42
CA GLN A 342 -9.85 15.17 -7.54
C GLN A 342 -9.86 16.70 -7.71
N LEU A 343 -10.03 17.45 -6.62
CA LEU A 343 -10.07 18.92 -6.66
C LEU A 343 -8.73 19.52 -7.10
N ILE A 344 -7.62 18.98 -6.60
CA ILE A 344 -6.27 19.40 -7.00
C ILE A 344 -6.06 19.13 -8.50
N LEU A 345 -6.42 17.95 -9.02
CA LEU A 345 -6.27 17.65 -10.45
C LEU A 345 -7.16 18.52 -11.36
N LEU A 346 -8.32 18.94 -10.88
CA LEU A 346 -9.18 19.91 -11.56
C LEU A 346 -8.68 21.36 -11.44
N GLN A 347 -7.58 21.58 -10.73
CA GLN A 347 -7.03 22.90 -10.40
C GLN A 347 -8.08 23.78 -9.70
N ASP A 348 -8.80 23.19 -8.72
CA ASP A 348 -9.69 23.97 -7.86
C ASP A 348 -8.91 25.05 -7.12
N TRP A 349 -7.68 24.74 -6.69
CA TRP A 349 -6.71 25.68 -6.14
C TRP A 349 -5.40 25.59 -6.91
N ASP A 350 -4.65 26.69 -6.96
CA ASP A 350 -3.31 26.72 -7.54
C ASP A 350 -2.32 27.58 -6.76
N GLY A 351 -1.05 27.45 -7.14
CA GLY A 351 0.05 28.25 -6.60
C GLY A 351 0.07 28.30 -5.07
N ASP A 352 0.19 29.51 -4.55
CA ASP A 352 0.29 29.77 -3.11
C ASP A 352 -1.04 29.51 -2.38
N GLU A 353 -2.20 29.59 -3.07
CA GLU A 353 -3.50 29.27 -2.46
C GLU A 353 -3.55 27.79 -2.05
N LEU A 354 -3.13 26.89 -2.94
CA LEU A 354 -3.07 25.45 -2.66
C LEU A 354 -2.09 25.14 -1.52
N GLU A 355 -0.88 25.72 -1.55
CA GLU A 355 0.12 25.47 -0.51
C GLU A 355 -0.36 25.93 0.87
N GLU A 356 -0.91 27.15 0.94
CA GLU A 356 -1.39 27.73 2.19
C GLU A 356 -2.62 26.99 2.74
N TYR A 357 -3.52 26.55 1.85
CA TYR A 357 -4.65 25.70 2.25
C TYR A 357 -4.18 24.39 2.86
N LEU A 358 -3.31 23.65 2.17
CA LEU A 358 -2.80 22.36 2.65
C LEU A 358 -2.05 22.52 3.97
N TYR A 359 -1.22 23.55 4.12
CA TYR A 359 -0.49 23.81 5.36
C TYR A 359 -1.41 24.10 6.56
N LYS A 360 -2.52 24.78 6.33
CA LYS A 360 -3.52 25.07 7.37
C LYS A 360 -4.49 23.92 7.63
N LEU A 361 -4.57 22.95 6.71
CA LEU A 361 -5.49 21.83 6.82
C LEU A 361 -5.11 20.99 8.04
N ASN A 362 -6.07 20.84 8.95
CA ASN A 362 -6.00 19.89 10.05
C ASN A 362 -7.30 19.09 10.04
N PHE A 363 -7.22 17.86 9.55
CA PHE A 363 -8.37 16.99 9.44
C PHE A 363 -8.38 15.94 10.55
N LEU A 364 -9.57 15.69 11.14
CA LEU A 364 -9.78 14.75 12.26
C LEU A 364 -8.83 14.95 13.46
N GLY A 365 -8.22 16.14 13.61
CA GLY A 365 -7.30 16.47 14.70
C GLY A 365 -5.96 15.71 14.66
N ARG A 366 -5.66 14.99 13.57
CA ARG A 366 -4.44 14.15 13.44
C ARG A 366 -3.73 14.26 12.09
N ASP A 367 -4.32 14.90 11.09
CA ASP A 367 -3.73 15.05 9.75
C ASP A 367 -3.34 16.50 9.49
N ALA A 368 -2.23 16.93 10.10
CA ALA A 368 -1.63 18.23 9.85
C ALA A 368 -0.50 18.08 8.83
N ILE A 369 -0.55 18.85 7.74
CA ILE A 369 0.44 18.80 6.67
C ILE A 369 1.54 19.82 6.94
N THR A 370 2.80 19.38 6.88
CA THR A 370 3.94 20.29 7.01
C THR A 370 4.05 21.22 5.80
N ARG A 371 4.70 22.38 5.98
CA ARG A 371 4.90 23.32 4.86
C ARG A 371 5.71 22.71 3.71
N ASP A 372 6.70 21.88 4.03
CA ASP A 372 7.50 21.17 3.01
C ASP A 372 6.67 20.15 2.24
N ASN A 373 5.80 19.41 2.94
CA ASN A 373 4.86 18.48 2.29
C ASN A 373 3.86 19.23 1.41
N ALA A 374 3.28 20.33 1.90
CA ALA A 374 2.36 21.17 1.12
C ALA A 374 3.01 21.71 -0.16
N LYS A 375 4.26 22.20 -0.06
CA LYS A 375 5.05 22.67 -1.20
C LYS A 375 5.38 21.54 -2.18
N SER A 376 5.69 20.35 -1.67
CA SER A 376 5.94 19.16 -2.49
C SER A 376 4.68 18.76 -3.27
N ILE A 377 3.54 18.66 -2.58
CA ILE A 377 2.22 18.36 -3.17
C ILE A 377 1.88 19.38 -4.27
N ARG A 378 2.05 20.68 -4.01
CA ARG A 378 1.83 21.75 -5.00
C ARG A 378 2.67 21.53 -6.26
N LYS A 379 3.97 21.23 -6.13
CA LYS A 379 4.85 20.98 -7.27
C LYS A 379 4.42 19.77 -8.10
N ILE A 380 3.97 18.70 -7.45
CA ILE A 380 3.47 17.50 -8.15
C ILE A 380 2.14 17.81 -8.84
N ALA A 381 1.26 18.61 -8.22
CA ALA A 381 0.01 19.08 -8.84
C ALA A 381 0.29 19.90 -10.11
N GLU A 382 1.20 20.87 -10.05
CA GLU A 382 1.65 21.66 -11.21
C GLU A 382 2.20 20.79 -12.33
N MET A 383 2.92 19.72 -12.00
CA MET A 383 3.40 18.74 -12.97
C MET A 383 2.23 17.99 -13.63
N ASN A 384 1.23 17.56 -12.84
CA ASN A 384 0.04 16.91 -13.39
C ASN A 384 -0.73 17.83 -14.34
N TRP A 385 -0.90 19.12 -14.01
CA TRP A 385 -1.58 20.07 -14.90
C TRP A 385 -0.81 20.29 -16.21
N LYS A 386 0.52 20.30 -16.16
CA LYS A 386 1.36 20.39 -17.37
C LYS A 386 1.21 19.15 -18.27
N ILE A 387 1.09 17.96 -17.68
CA ILE A 387 1.00 16.70 -18.44
C ILE A 387 -0.42 16.46 -18.95
N HIS A 388 -1.44 16.70 -18.12
CA HIS A 388 -2.82 16.24 -18.36
C HIS A 388 -3.83 17.36 -18.60
N GLY A 389 -3.48 18.60 -18.26
CA GLY A 389 -4.46 19.68 -18.10
C GLY A 389 -5.35 19.47 -16.87
N LYS A 390 -6.53 20.10 -16.88
CA LYS A 390 -7.53 20.06 -15.80
C LYS A 390 -8.50 18.89 -16.00
N VAL A 391 -8.07 17.69 -15.67
CA VAL A 391 -8.86 16.47 -15.89
C VAL A 391 -9.01 15.71 -14.58
N ASN A 392 -10.25 15.34 -14.24
CA ASN A 392 -10.51 14.38 -13.17
C ASN A 392 -10.54 12.95 -13.75
N PRO A 393 -9.55 12.10 -13.45
CA PRO A 393 -9.53 10.71 -13.92
C PRO A 393 -10.47 9.80 -13.12
N VAL A 394 -10.87 10.19 -11.91
CA VAL A 394 -11.62 9.35 -10.98
C VAL A 394 -13.04 9.16 -11.50
N GLN A 395 -13.41 7.90 -11.76
CA GLN A 395 -14.76 7.52 -12.17
C GLN A 395 -15.64 7.20 -10.97
N ILE A 396 -15.05 6.57 -9.95
CA ILE A 396 -15.70 6.31 -8.67
C ILE A 396 -14.64 6.21 -7.57
N ALA A 397 -14.94 6.78 -6.41
CA ALA A 397 -14.21 6.56 -5.18
C ALA A 397 -15.17 5.92 -4.16
N ILE A 398 -14.81 4.75 -3.64
CA ILE A 398 -15.64 3.98 -2.73
C ILE A 398 -14.93 3.84 -1.39
N ILE A 399 -15.67 4.11 -0.32
CA ILE A 399 -15.20 4.06 1.05
C ILE A 399 -15.87 2.88 1.74
N ASN A 400 -15.07 1.91 2.16
CA ASN A 400 -15.52 0.84 3.04
C ASN A 400 -15.93 1.44 4.38
N LYS A 401 -17.21 1.27 4.72
CA LYS A 401 -17.77 1.76 5.98
C LYS A 401 -17.60 0.68 7.05
N THR A 402 -16.85 1.04 8.08
CA THR A 402 -16.63 0.25 9.29
C THR A 402 -17.39 0.88 10.45
N ASP A 403 -17.63 0.11 11.52
CA ASP A 403 -18.29 0.59 12.75
C ASP A 403 -17.43 1.57 13.56
N HIS A 404 -16.14 1.73 13.20
CA HIS A 404 -15.19 2.58 13.92
C HIS A 404 -15.03 3.98 13.32
N GLY A 405 -15.47 4.19 12.07
CA GLY A 405 -15.40 5.47 11.39
C GLY A 405 -16.74 6.23 11.36
N PRO A 406 -16.74 7.52 10.97
CA PRO A 406 -17.95 8.27 10.67
C PRO A 406 -18.85 7.57 9.64
N ASP A 407 -20.16 7.78 9.75
CA ASP A 407 -21.11 7.38 8.72
C ASP A 407 -20.99 8.26 7.45
N GLU A 408 -21.70 7.91 6.37
CA GLU A 408 -21.61 8.64 5.09
C GLU A 408 -21.96 10.13 5.22
N LYS A 409 -22.99 10.46 6.00
CA LYS A 409 -23.44 11.84 6.20
C LYS A 409 -22.43 12.64 7.01
N GLU A 410 -21.85 12.04 8.03
CA GLU A 410 -20.81 12.63 8.85
C GLU A 410 -19.52 12.82 8.02
N MET A 411 -19.13 11.86 7.19
CA MET A 411 -17.99 11.99 6.27
C MET A 411 -18.16 13.19 5.34
N ILE A 412 -19.31 13.30 4.67
CA ILE A 412 -19.63 14.44 3.80
C ILE A 412 -19.54 15.75 4.58
N THR A 413 -20.16 15.80 5.77
CA THR A 413 -20.17 17.01 6.60
C THR A 413 -18.74 17.42 6.98
N LYS A 414 -17.90 16.47 7.41
CA LYS A 414 -16.50 16.76 7.77
C LYS A 414 -15.70 17.27 6.59
N VAL A 415 -15.84 16.66 5.42
CA VAL A 415 -15.17 17.12 4.20
C VAL A 415 -15.61 18.54 3.85
N MET A 416 -16.90 18.82 3.83
CA MET A 416 -17.42 20.15 3.48
C MET A 416 -16.96 21.24 4.46
N LEU A 417 -16.88 20.93 5.76
CA LEU A 417 -16.36 21.85 6.76
C LEU A 417 -14.84 22.08 6.64
N ALA A 418 -14.09 21.09 6.14
CA ALA A 418 -12.65 21.19 5.92
C ALA A 418 -12.28 21.91 4.61
N LEU A 419 -13.21 22.02 3.67
CA LEU A 419 -13.02 22.71 2.40
C LEU A 419 -13.28 24.22 2.54
N PRO A 420 -12.54 25.09 1.81
CA PRO A 420 -12.78 26.53 1.82
C PRO A 420 -14.22 26.88 1.44
N GLY A 421 -14.79 27.88 2.12
CA GLY A 421 -16.16 28.35 1.85
C GLY A 421 -17.26 27.33 2.13
N GLY A 422 -16.97 26.28 2.92
CA GLY A 422 -17.93 25.22 3.24
C GLY A 422 -18.20 24.27 2.07
N GLY A 423 -17.24 24.11 1.15
CA GLY A 423 -17.31 23.15 0.05
C GLY A 423 -18.13 23.57 -1.18
N LYS A 424 -18.78 24.74 -1.18
CA LYS A 424 -19.58 25.22 -2.34
C LYS A 424 -18.75 25.34 -3.63
N ARG A 425 -17.51 25.81 -3.53
CA ARG A 425 -16.56 25.87 -4.67
C ARG A 425 -16.29 24.46 -5.20
N ALA A 426 -15.97 23.53 -4.31
CA ALA A 426 -15.72 22.13 -4.66
C ALA A 426 -16.94 21.46 -5.33
N GLU A 427 -18.17 21.70 -4.84
CA GLU A 427 -19.39 21.19 -5.48
C GLU A 427 -19.54 21.67 -6.92
N GLN A 428 -19.24 22.95 -7.18
CA GLN A 428 -19.26 23.52 -8.53
C GLN A 428 -18.18 22.89 -9.41
N THR A 429 -16.96 22.77 -8.90
CA THR A 429 -15.82 22.17 -9.61
C THR A 429 -16.04 20.70 -9.96
N LEU A 430 -16.68 19.93 -9.07
CA LEU A 430 -17.06 18.54 -9.31
C LEU A 430 -18.33 18.40 -10.17
N GLY A 431 -18.98 19.51 -10.55
CA GLY A 431 -20.19 19.49 -11.37
C GLY A 431 -21.38 18.83 -10.68
N GLY A 432 -21.48 18.98 -9.36
CA GLY A 432 -22.53 18.36 -8.54
C GLY A 432 -22.35 16.85 -8.30
N LYS A 433 -21.26 16.24 -8.78
CA LYS A 433 -20.94 14.85 -8.47
C LYS A 433 -20.45 14.72 -7.03
N VAL A 434 -20.89 13.67 -6.34
CA VAL A 434 -20.34 13.32 -5.04
C VAL A 434 -18.88 12.86 -5.20
N PRO A 435 -17.94 13.34 -4.37
CA PRO A 435 -16.52 13.01 -4.51
C PRO A 435 -16.21 11.55 -4.14
N PHE A 436 -17.05 10.92 -3.32
CA PHE A 436 -16.96 9.52 -2.94
C PHE A 436 -18.35 8.97 -2.57
N GLN A 437 -18.45 7.65 -2.48
CA GLN A 437 -19.61 6.92 -1.99
C GLN A 437 -19.15 5.95 -0.91
N ALA A 438 -20.01 5.62 0.05
CA ALA A 438 -19.64 4.68 1.11
C ALA A 438 -20.58 3.48 1.15
N SER A 439 -20.03 2.28 1.41
CA SER A 439 -20.80 1.05 1.61
C SER A 439 -20.07 0.03 2.48
N GLU A 440 -20.77 -0.98 2.96
CA GLU A 440 -20.27 -1.96 3.92
C GLU A 440 -19.66 -3.19 3.22
N GLY A 441 -18.36 -3.39 3.45
CA GLY A 441 -17.64 -4.60 3.08
C GLY A 441 -17.63 -4.91 1.58
N ALA A 442 -17.14 -6.10 1.24
CA ALA A 442 -17.02 -6.51 -0.16
C ALA A 442 -18.36 -6.57 -0.89
N LEU A 443 -19.45 -6.95 -0.21
CA LEU A 443 -20.80 -6.96 -0.78
C LEU A 443 -21.26 -5.55 -1.18
N GLY A 444 -21.18 -4.58 -0.27
CA GLY A 444 -21.57 -3.20 -0.55
C GLY A 444 -20.75 -2.56 -1.65
N LEU A 445 -19.42 -2.75 -1.61
CA LEU A 445 -18.51 -2.30 -2.67
C LEU A 445 -18.87 -2.92 -4.03
N SER A 446 -19.17 -4.23 -4.08
CA SER A 446 -19.56 -4.91 -5.32
C SER A 446 -20.85 -4.34 -5.91
N VAL A 447 -21.84 -4.03 -5.07
CA VAL A 447 -23.11 -3.41 -5.50
C VAL A 447 -22.88 -2.04 -6.10
N LEU A 448 -22.05 -1.20 -5.46
CA LEU A 448 -21.70 0.12 -6.00
C LEU A 448 -20.94 0.02 -7.33
N LEU A 449 -19.97 -0.90 -7.42
CA LEU A 449 -19.21 -1.14 -8.64
C LEU A 449 -20.09 -1.64 -9.78
N HIS A 450 -21.03 -2.55 -9.50
CA HIS A 450 -21.96 -3.05 -10.50
C HIS A 450 -22.91 -1.98 -10.99
N SER A 451 -23.53 -1.22 -10.07
CA SER A 451 -24.45 -0.13 -10.43
C SER A 451 -23.76 0.95 -11.26
N ALA A 452 -22.46 1.16 -11.03
CA ALA A 452 -21.64 2.09 -11.83
C ALA A 452 -21.07 1.47 -13.13
N GLY A 453 -21.36 0.20 -13.43
CA GLY A 453 -20.95 -0.49 -14.65
C GLY A 453 -19.50 -0.98 -14.67
N PHE A 454 -18.88 -1.16 -13.50
CA PHE A 454 -17.48 -1.61 -13.35
C PHE A 454 -17.35 -3.08 -12.92
N MET A 455 -18.45 -3.76 -12.66
CA MET A 455 -18.48 -5.16 -12.22
C MET A 455 -19.69 -5.87 -12.78
N GLU A 456 -19.51 -7.12 -13.22
CA GLU A 456 -20.60 -7.96 -13.69
C GLU A 456 -21.44 -8.48 -12.51
N PHE A 457 -22.74 -8.68 -12.72
CA PHE A 457 -23.63 -9.16 -11.65
C PHE A 457 -23.17 -10.51 -11.08
N GLU A 458 -22.68 -11.42 -11.93
CA GLU A 458 -22.18 -12.74 -11.53
C GLU A 458 -20.96 -12.65 -10.61
N SER A 459 -20.11 -11.64 -10.81
CA SER A 459 -18.95 -11.40 -9.95
C SER A 459 -19.36 -11.07 -8.52
N ILE A 460 -20.48 -10.39 -8.33
CA ILE A 460 -20.98 -10.05 -7.00
C ILE A 460 -21.36 -11.31 -6.22
N PHE A 461 -22.01 -12.26 -6.88
CA PHE A 461 -22.36 -13.54 -6.29
C PHE A 461 -21.10 -14.31 -5.86
N GLN A 462 -20.08 -14.36 -6.71
CA GLN A 462 -18.80 -15.01 -6.40
C GLN A 462 -18.11 -14.36 -5.20
N VAL A 463 -18.09 -13.03 -5.13
CA VAL A 463 -17.59 -12.30 -3.95
C VAL A 463 -18.36 -12.69 -2.70
N THR A 464 -19.69 -12.65 -2.76
CA THR A 464 -20.57 -12.93 -1.62
C THR A 464 -20.41 -14.35 -1.10
N LEU A 465 -20.30 -15.34 -1.99
CA LEU A 465 -20.06 -16.73 -1.60
C LEU A 465 -18.76 -16.91 -0.82
N THR A 466 -17.69 -16.20 -1.19
CA THR A 466 -16.42 -16.25 -0.45
C THR A 466 -16.47 -15.59 0.93
N MET A 467 -17.56 -14.89 1.27
CA MET A 467 -17.76 -14.34 2.61
C MET A 467 -18.30 -15.39 3.58
N VAL A 468 -19.02 -16.41 3.11
CA VAL A 468 -19.65 -17.43 3.97
C VAL A 468 -18.57 -18.25 4.68
N GLY A 469 -18.69 -18.40 6.00
CA GLY A 469 -17.73 -19.14 6.83
C GLY A 469 -16.50 -18.33 7.25
N GLU A 470 -16.30 -17.14 6.69
CA GLU A 470 -15.24 -16.23 7.10
C GLU A 470 -15.54 -15.55 8.43
N TRP A 471 -14.49 -15.08 9.12
CA TRP A 471 -14.62 -14.45 10.44
C TRP A 471 -14.58 -12.93 10.33
N LEU A 472 -15.57 -12.25 10.91
CA LEU A 472 -15.66 -10.79 10.98
C LEU A 472 -16.11 -10.37 12.37
N GLU A 473 -15.34 -9.50 13.03
CA GLU A 473 -15.69 -8.88 14.32
C GLU A 473 -16.19 -9.88 15.40
N GLY A 474 -15.51 -11.03 15.51
CA GLY A 474 -15.80 -12.04 16.52
C GLY A 474 -16.94 -13.01 16.16
N LYS A 475 -17.51 -12.93 14.95
CA LYS A 475 -18.57 -13.81 14.46
C LYS A 475 -18.18 -14.44 13.13
N VAL A 476 -18.68 -15.66 12.90
CA VAL A 476 -18.62 -16.30 11.58
C VAL A 476 -19.75 -15.73 10.74
N ILE A 477 -19.47 -15.38 9.49
CA ILE A 477 -20.47 -14.95 8.53
C ILE A 477 -21.30 -16.15 8.07
N ASP A 478 -22.61 -16.08 8.30
CA ASP A 478 -23.60 -17.03 7.82
C ASP A 478 -24.59 -16.35 6.86
N ASP A 479 -25.48 -17.13 6.24
CA ASP A 479 -26.47 -16.63 5.28
C ASP A 479 -27.39 -15.58 5.92
N LYS A 480 -27.70 -15.73 7.21
CA LYS A 480 -28.52 -14.78 7.97
C LYS A 480 -27.81 -13.43 8.12
N TYR A 481 -26.52 -13.42 8.42
CA TYR A 481 -25.70 -12.22 8.49
C TYR A 481 -25.69 -11.51 7.13
N LEU A 482 -25.42 -12.24 6.05
CA LEU A 482 -25.41 -11.66 4.70
C LEU A 482 -26.78 -11.08 4.36
N TYR A 483 -27.87 -11.78 4.70
CA TYR A 483 -29.23 -11.31 4.45
C TYR A 483 -29.52 -10.01 5.20
N GLU A 484 -29.11 -9.90 6.46
CA GLU A 484 -29.26 -8.67 7.23
C GLU A 484 -28.33 -7.54 6.75
N LEU A 485 -27.10 -7.86 6.32
CA LEU A 485 -26.16 -6.90 5.74
C LEU A 485 -26.74 -6.29 4.47
N SER A 486 -27.28 -7.13 3.58
CA SER A 486 -27.84 -6.73 2.29
C SER A 486 -29.00 -5.73 2.43
N LYS A 487 -29.82 -5.85 3.47
CA LYS A 487 -30.89 -4.89 3.80
C LYS A 487 -30.37 -3.55 4.30
N LYS A 488 -29.18 -3.54 4.89
CA LYS A 488 -28.57 -2.38 5.57
C LYS A 488 -27.54 -1.66 4.72
N LEU A 489 -27.28 -2.13 3.49
CA LEU A 489 -26.27 -1.54 2.63
C LEU A 489 -26.53 -0.05 2.40
N THR A 490 -25.57 0.74 2.86
CA THR A 490 -25.43 2.14 2.49
C THR A 490 -24.93 2.13 1.06
N ALA A 491 -25.84 2.18 0.11
CA ALA A 491 -25.51 2.29 -1.30
C ALA A 491 -26.44 3.33 -1.91
N THR A 492 -26.48 4.51 -1.28
CA THR A 492 -27.55 5.53 -1.44
C THR A 492 -27.81 5.95 -2.89
N GLN A 493 -26.82 5.78 -3.77
CA GLN A 493 -26.91 6.04 -5.20
C GLN A 493 -27.58 4.93 -6.02
N VAL A 494 -27.72 3.73 -5.46
CA VAL A 494 -28.43 2.62 -6.10
C VAL A 494 -29.92 2.72 -5.80
N PRO A 495 -30.82 2.66 -6.80
CA PRO A 495 -32.26 2.65 -6.58
C PRO A 495 -32.70 1.56 -5.60
N ALA A 496 -33.62 1.88 -4.68
CA ALA A 496 -34.06 0.95 -3.64
C ALA A 496 -34.69 -0.34 -4.22
N SER A 497 -35.38 -0.24 -5.37
CA SER A 497 -35.92 -1.38 -6.10
C SER A 497 -34.84 -2.31 -6.65
N GLU A 498 -33.76 -1.72 -7.16
CA GLU A 498 -32.61 -2.45 -7.72
C GLU A 498 -31.79 -3.12 -6.61
N LYS A 499 -31.56 -2.43 -5.49
CA LYS A 499 -30.97 -3.04 -4.29
C LYS A 499 -31.77 -4.25 -3.84
N ARG A 500 -33.09 -4.11 -3.69
CA ARG A 500 -33.95 -5.18 -3.20
C ARG A 500 -33.94 -6.39 -4.14
N LYS A 501 -34.03 -6.15 -5.45
CA LYS A 501 -33.93 -7.20 -6.47
C LYS A 501 -32.56 -7.88 -6.43
N PHE A 502 -31.49 -7.10 -6.32
CA PHE A 502 -30.12 -7.59 -6.18
C PHE A 502 -29.98 -8.50 -4.95
N VAL A 503 -30.48 -8.06 -3.79
CA VAL A 503 -30.53 -8.85 -2.56
C VAL A 503 -31.29 -10.15 -2.78
N GLU A 504 -32.54 -10.07 -3.24
CA GLU A 504 -33.40 -11.24 -3.44
C GLU A 504 -32.76 -12.26 -4.41
N GLU A 505 -32.20 -11.81 -5.54
CA GLU A 505 -31.57 -12.69 -6.53
C GLU A 505 -30.26 -13.33 -6.05
N VAL A 506 -29.42 -12.59 -5.32
CA VAL A 506 -28.19 -13.14 -4.73
C VAL A 506 -28.54 -14.18 -3.67
N PHE A 507 -29.49 -13.90 -2.77
CA PHE A 507 -29.92 -14.86 -1.75
C PHE A 507 -30.60 -16.09 -2.34
N GLU A 508 -31.50 -15.92 -3.31
CA GLU A 508 -32.16 -17.05 -3.96
C GLU A 508 -31.15 -17.99 -4.63
N ARG A 509 -30.10 -17.44 -5.22
CA ARG A 509 -29.02 -18.25 -5.83
C ARG A 509 -28.16 -18.93 -4.76
N MET A 510 -27.88 -18.26 -3.65
CA MET A 510 -27.10 -18.84 -2.54
C MET A 510 -27.84 -20.05 -1.94
N MET A 511 -29.15 -19.94 -1.74
CA MET A 511 -30.00 -20.99 -1.14
C MET A 511 -30.26 -22.19 -2.06
N LYS A 512 -29.93 -22.11 -3.36
CA LYS A 512 -30.10 -23.20 -4.35
C LYS A 512 -28.84 -24.06 -4.51
N LEU A 513 -27.73 -23.67 -3.89
CA LEU A 513 -26.48 -24.46 -3.76
C LEU A 513 -26.53 -25.30 -2.48
#